data_AF-A0A840E455-F1
#
_entry.id   AF-A0A840E455-F1
#
_cell.length_a   1.000
_cell.length_b   1.000
_cell.length_c   1.000
_cell.angle_alpha   90.00
_cell.angle_beta   90.00
_cell.angle_gamma   90.00
#
_symmetry.space_group_name_H-M   'P 1'
#
loop_
_entity.id
_entity.type
_entity.pdbx_description
1 polymer ?
#
loop_
_entity_poly.entity_id
_entity_poly.type
_entity_poly.pdbx_seq_one_letter_code
_entity_poly.pdbx_strand_id
1 'polypeptide(L)'
;MMKFTSGLLLALLLSGGVSADKYASLVNQKATEVAYTSQQEWLSVRVPSGDPATKVRTVKNSFIPAILYWGWNGTLDCDVSPDYSGKVLRNAMQRAADSLNLQQRIGDNRKLEITIDAHPSGFQYTNRGSTVILLVAYSTSSLEAIIPAGGDLHVSYRLVDGDESVATGSALALNADVPVRNVWKSTKKFTWFYLSQYESELARMATSVMEEIAGEL
;
A
#
# COMPACT_ATOMS: atom_id res chain seq x y z
N MET A 1 -37.36 20.84 -35.63
CA MET A 1 -35.92 20.54 -35.61
C MET A 1 -35.53 20.14 -34.18
N MET A 2 -35.50 18.85 -33.88
CA MET A 2 -35.01 18.32 -32.60
C MET A 2 -34.54 16.90 -32.90
N LYS A 3 -33.25 16.61 -32.64
CA LYS A 3 -32.66 15.28 -32.47
C LYS A 3 -31.13 15.43 -32.52
N PHE A 4 -30.47 15.63 -31.38
CA PHE A 4 -29.03 15.33 -31.22
C PHE A 4 -28.57 15.22 -29.75
N THR A 5 -29.47 14.99 -28.78
CA THR A 5 -29.11 14.88 -27.36
C THR A 5 -29.09 13.46 -26.79
N SER A 6 -29.54 12.44 -27.53
CA SER A 6 -29.59 11.06 -27.03
C SER A 6 -28.27 10.26 -27.13
N GLY A 7 -27.23 10.78 -27.81
CA GLY A 7 -25.95 10.08 -27.98
C GLY A 7 -24.99 10.21 -26.79
N LEU A 8 -25.06 11.31 -26.03
CA LEU A 8 -24.07 11.61 -24.97
C LEU A 8 -24.34 10.82 -23.67
N LEU A 9 -25.59 10.43 -23.42
CA LEU A 9 -26.00 9.73 -22.20
C LEU A 9 -25.56 8.25 -22.19
N LEU A 10 -25.38 7.63 -23.36
CA LEU A 10 -24.95 6.25 -23.49
C LEU A 10 -23.45 6.07 -23.23
N ALA A 11 -22.63 7.08 -23.56
CA ALA A 11 -21.18 7.04 -23.31
C ALA A 11 -20.82 7.19 -21.83
N LEU A 12 -21.63 7.90 -21.04
CA LEU A 12 -21.42 8.07 -19.60
C LEU A 12 -21.73 6.80 -18.79
N LEU A 13 -22.66 5.96 -19.27
CA LEU A 13 -23.07 4.73 -18.59
C LEU A 13 -22.09 3.55 -18.78
N LEU A 14 -21.12 3.66 -19.69
CA LEU A 14 -20.12 2.61 -19.97
C LEU A 14 -18.87 2.70 -19.07
N SER A 15 -18.80 3.69 -18.17
CA SER A 15 -17.65 3.93 -17.28
C SER A 15 -17.91 3.47 -15.83
N GLY A 16 -18.61 2.34 -15.64
CA GLY A 16 -18.94 1.80 -14.31
C GLY A 16 -17.75 1.37 -13.44
N GLY A 17 -16.51 1.48 -13.92
CA GLY A 17 -15.29 1.21 -13.16
C GLY A 17 -14.64 2.47 -12.60
N VAL A 18 -13.93 2.33 -11.48
CA VAL A 18 -13.05 3.39 -10.97
C VAL A 18 -11.86 3.52 -11.94
N SER A 19 -11.64 4.72 -12.49
CA SER A 19 -10.47 4.98 -13.34
C SER A 19 -9.18 4.98 -12.51
N ALA A 20 -8.05 4.68 -13.16
CA ALA A 20 -6.74 4.69 -12.52
C ALA A 20 -6.46 6.02 -11.79
N ASP A 21 -6.74 7.17 -12.41
CA ASP A 21 -6.51 8.49 -11.80
C ASP A 21 -7.38 8.73 -10.55
N LYS A 22 -8.66 8.33 -10.61
CA LYS A 22 -9.55 8.43 -9.45
C LYS A 22 -9.06 7.54 -8.32
N TYR A 23 -8.61 6.33 -8.64
CA TYR A 23 -8.08 5.40 -7.66
C TYR A 23 -6.76 5.91 -7.05
N ALA A 24 -5.85 6.45 -7.86
CA ALA A 24 -4.61 7.07 -7.41
C ALA A 24 -4.90 8.24 -6.45
N SER A 25 -5.89 9.08 -6.75
CA SER A 25 -6.32 10.16 -5.87
C SER A 25 -6.82 9.65 -4.51
N LEU A 26 -7.57 8.54 -4.48
CA LEU A 26 -8.04 7.92 -3.23
C LEU A 26 -6.89 7.41 -2.35
N VAL A 27 -5.87 6.79 -2.97
CA VAL A 27 -4.68 6.30 -2.27
C VAL A 27 -3.84 7.47 -1.77
N ASN A 28 -3.57 8.46 -2.62
CA ASN A 28 -2.81 9.65 -2.26
C ASN A 28 -3.50 10.46 -1.14
N GLN A 29 -4.83 10.55 -1.14
CA GLN A 29 -5.58 11.20 -0.06
C GLN A 29 -5.31 10.51 1.28
N LYS A 30 -5.33 9.18 1.32
CA LYS A 30 -5.00 8.44 2.55
C LYS A 30 -3.54 8.62 2.94
N ALA A 31 -2.64 8.62 1.95
CA ALA A 31 -1.21 8.79 2.18
C ALA A 31 -0.85 10.13 2.84
N THR A 32 -1.58 11.20 2.54
CA THR A 32 -1.37 12.52 3.17
C THR A 32 -1.75 12.57 4.65
N GLU A 33 -2.50 11.60 5.17
CA GLU A 33 -2.87 11.55 6.60
C GLU A 33 -1.71 11.10 7.50
N VAL A 34 -0.68 10.46 6.94
CA VAL A 34 0.48 9.99 7.70
C VAL A 34 1.41 11.17 7.98
N ALA A 35 1.38 11.65 9.22
CA ALA A 35 2.29 12.66 9.72
C ALA A 35 3.72 12.10 9.88
N TYR A 36 4.71 12.93 9.58
CA TYR A 36 6.12 12.62 9.83
C TYR A 36 6.46 12.89 11.30
N THR A 37 7.04 11.92 12.00
CA THR A 37 7.60 12.12 13.33
C THR A 37 9.06 12.58 13.22
N SER A 38 9.48 13.52 14.07
CA SER A 38 10.83 14.10 13.98
C SER A 38 11.92 13.04 14.05
N GLN A 39 12.92 13.16 13.19
CA GLN A 39 14.07 12.25 13.15
C GLN A 39 14.92 12.41 14.41
N GLN A 40 15.27 11.29 15.05
CA GLN A 40 16.23 11.26 16.15
C GLN A 40 17.65 11.34 15.59
N GLU A 41 18.56 12.05 16.25
CA GLU A 41 19.92 12.25 15.75
C GLU A 41 20.77 10.96 15.74
N TRP A 42 20.43 9.99 16.60
CA TRP A 42 21.14 8.73 16.74
C TRP A 42 20.62 7.62 15.82
N LEU A 43 19.42 7.77 15.24
CA LEU A 43 18.79 6.79 14.37
C LEU A 43 18.46 7.41 13.01
N SER A 44 19.15 6.93 11.97
CA SER A 44 18.94 7.38 10.59
C SER A 44 18.35 6.25 9.76
N VAL A 45 17.14 6.42 9.24
CA VAL A 45 16.47 5.42 8.40
C VAL A 45 16.34 5.97 6.99
N ARG A 46 17.10 5.37 6.06
CA ARG A 46 17.13 5.70 4.64
C ARG A 46 16.17 4.78 3.89
N VAL A 47 15.25 5.38 3.16
CA VAL A 47 14.29 4.69 2.30
C VAL A 47 14.72 4.94 0.85
N PRO A 48 14.61 3.96 -0.07
CA PRO A 48 14.95 4.17 -1.47
C PRO A 48 14.20 5.37 -2.03
N SER A 49 14.92 6.26 -2.72
CA SER A 49 14.29 7.37 -3.41
C SER A 49 13.49 6.85 -4.59
N GLY A 50 12.28 7.37 -4.75
CA GLY A 50 11.42 7.04 -5.87
C GLY A 50 10.40 8.14 -6.12
N ASP A 51 9.51 7.88 -7.07
CA ASP A 51 8.47 8.83 -7.45
C ASP A 51 7.55 9.10 -6.26
N PRO A 52 7.38 10.36 -5.80
CA PRO A 52 6.54 10.68 -4.66
C PRO A 52 5.06 10.36 -4.91
N ALA A 53 4.64 10.20 -6.16
CA ALA A 53 3.26 9.90 -6.52
C ALA A 53 2.98 8.38 -6.59
N THR A 54 1.84 7.98 -6.04
CA THR A 54 1.29 6.63 -6.26
C THR A 54 1.01 6.44 -7.75
N LYS A 55 1.50 5.33 -8.33
CA LYS A 55 1.23 4.97 -9.72
C LYS A 55 0.12 3.93 -9.76
N VAL A 56 -0.90 4.18 -10.57
CA VAL A 56 -1.98 3.23 -10.79
C VAL A 56 -2.09 2.95 -12.28
N ARG A 57 -2.06 1.68 -12.65
CA ARG A 57 -2.20 1.24 -14.04
C ARG A 57 -3.40 0.31 -14.18
N THR A 58 -4.16 0.50 -15.25
CA THR A 58 -5.25 -0.41 -15.60
C THR A 58 -4.66 -1.67 -16.23
N VAL A 59 -4.80 -2.81 -15.56
CA VAL A 59 -4.37 -4.12 -16.08
C VAL A 59 -5.46 -4.72 -16.96
N LYS A 60 -6.72 -4.62 -16.51
CA LYS A 60 -7.87 -5.13 -17.23
C LYS A 60 -9.04 -4.17 -17.05
N ASN A 61 -9.73 -3.86 -18.14
CA ASN A 61 -10.99 -3.14 -18.09
C ASN A 61 -11.87 -3.62 -19.23
N SER A 62 -12.95 -4.32 -18.88
CA SER A 62 -13.88 -4.85 -19.86
C SER A 62 -15.30 -4.74 -19.35
N PHE A 63 -16.20 -4.36 -20.24
CA PHE A 63 -17.63 -4.29 -20.00
C PHE A 63 -18.35 -4.91 -21.19
N ILE A 64 -19.20 -5.89 -20.92
CA ILE A 64 -19.98 -6.61 -21.92
C ILE A 64 -21.45 -6.29 -21.67
N PRO A 65 -22.02 -5.31 -22.39
CA PRO A 65 -23.45 -5.03 -22.32
C PRO A 65 -24.21 -5.94 -23.29
N ALA A 66 -24.92 -6.94 -22.77
CA ALA A 66 -25.94 -7.68 -23.52
C ALA A 66 -27.33 -7.45 -22.91
N ILE A 67 -28.39 -7.67 -23.69
CA ILE A 67 -29.77 -7.37 -23.28
C ILE A 67 -30.15 -8.10 -21.98
N LEU A 68 -29.74 -9.36 -21.84
CA LEU A 68 -30.04 -10.21 -20.69
C LEU A 68 -28.82 -10.50 -19.81
N TYR A 69 -27.66 -9.93 -20.14
CA TYR A 69 -26.40 -10.22 -19.44
C TYR A 69 -25.46 -9.02 -19.46
N TRP A 70 -25.09 -8.51 -18.30
CA TRP A 70 -24.03 -7.52 -18.16
C TRP A 70 -22.86 -8.14 -17.44
N GLY A 71 -21.67 -8.08 -18.03
CA GLY A 71 -20.43 -8.52 -17.40
C GLY A 71 -19.47 -7.35 -17.27
N TRP A 72 -18.77 -7.25 -16.14
CA TRP A 72 -17.67 -6.30 -15.97
C TRP A 72 -16.46 -6.96 -15.32
N ASN A 73 -15.28 -6.49 -15.70
CA ASN A 73 -14.02 -6.90 -15.09
C ASN A 73 -13.01 -5.75 -15.17
N GLY A 74 -12.80 -5.11 -14.03
CA GLY A 74 -11.81 -4.07 -13.81
C GLY A 74 -10.72 -4.59 -12.86
N THR A 75 -9.47 -4.45 -13.27
CA THR A 75 -8.29 -4.73 -12.46
C THR A 75 -7.33 -3.57 -12.60
N LEU A 76 -6.98 -2.98 -11.46
CA LEU A 76 -6.00 -1.92 -11.31
C LEU A 76 -4.81 -2.47 -10.54
N ASP A 77 -3.61 -2.19 -11.02
CA ASP A 77 -2.38 -2.45 -10.30
C ASP A 77 -1.85 -1.13 -9.75
N CYS A 78 -1.53 -1.13 -8.46
CA CYS A 78 -1.26 0.07 -7.70
C CYS A 78 0.12 -0.05 -7.06
N ASP A 79 1.05 0.82 -7.46
CA ASP A 79 2.34 1.02 -6.82
C ASP A 79 2.20 2.19 -5.84
N VAL A 80 2.28 1.86 -4.56
CA VAL A 80 2.22 2.79 -3.44
C VAL A 80 3.47 3.67 -3.45
N SER A 81 3.32 4.97 -3.16
CA SER A 81 4.48 5.86 -3.16
C SER A 81 5.54 5.43 -2.12
N PRO A 82 6.84 5.46 -2.48
CA PRO A 82 7.93 5.23 -1.54
C PRO A 82 7.96 6.24 -0.38
N ASP A 83 7.46 7.45 -0.59
CA ASP A 83 7.34 8.45 0.47
C ASP A 83 6.34 8.02 1.56
N TYR A 84 5.18 7.49 1.16
CA TYR A 84 4.15 7.03 2.10
C TYR A 84 4.62 5.82 2.91
N SER A 85 5.03 4.75 2.22
CA SER A 85 5.56 3.53 2.85
C SER A 85 6.80 3.84 3.71
N GLY A 86 7.70 4.70 3.21
CA GLY A 86 8.86 5.17 3.93
C GLY A 86 8.54 5.93 5.22
N LYS A 87 7.53 6.81 5.22
CA LYS A 87 7.06 7.48 6.44
C LYS A 87 6.53 6.49 7.47
N VAL A 88 5.72 5.53 7.05
CA VAL A 88 5.18 4.48 7.93
C VAL A 88 6.31 3.66 8.56
N LEU A 89 7.24 3.17 7.73
CA LEU A 89 8.39 2.37 8.17
C LEU A 89 9.28 3.16 9.13
N ARG A 90 9.63 4.41 8.81
CA ARG A 90 10.43 5.27 9.70
C ARG A 90 9.77 5.47 11.06
N ASN A 91 8.50 5.85 11.07
CA ASN A 91 7.76 6.07 12.31
C ASN A 91 7.62 4.77 13.13
N ALA A 92 7.50 3.61 12.46
CA ALA A 92 7.43 2.32 13.14
C ALA A 92 8.79 1.88 13.70
N MET A 93 9.87 2.01 12.93
CA MET A 93 11.23 1.69 13.38
C MET A 93 11.65 2.58 14.55
N GLN A 94 11.35 3.87 14.52
CA GLN A 94 11.59 4.78 15.65
C GLN A 94 10.84 4.33 16.91
N ARG A 95 9.53 4.06 16.81
CA ARG A 95 8.74 3.59 17.95
C ARG A 95 9.25 2.25 18.50
N ALA A 96 9.63 1.33 17.61
CA ALA A 96 10.21 0.06 18.01
C ALA A 96 11.56 0.28 18.71
N ALA A 97 12.42 1.13 18.17
CA ALA A 97 13.71 1.48 18.75
C ALA A 97 13.59 2.07 20.16
N ASP A 98 12.64 2.99 20.35
CA ASP A 98 12.31 3.57 21.66
C ASP A 98 11.81 2.49 22.62
N SER A 99 10.89 1.62 22.17
CA SER A 99 10.34 0.55 23.01
C SER A 99 11.38 -0.48 23.46
N LEU A 100 12.43 -0.69 22.65
CA LEU A 100 13.54 -1.60 22.91
C LEU A 100 14.67 -0.94 23.73
N ASN A 101 14.55 0.36 24.03
CA ASN A 101 15.61 1.18 24.64
C ASN A 101 16.94 1.07 23.88
N LEU A 102 16.89 1.03 22.55
CA LEU A 102 18.05 0.75 21.70
C LEU A 102 19.18 1.79 21.88
N GLN A 103 18.85 3.06 22.09
CA GLN A 103 19.85 4.11 22.34
C GLN A 103 20.76 3.77 23.53
N GLN A 104 20.18 3.27 24.63
CA GLN A 104 20.95 2.88 25.82
C GLN A 104 21.83 1.65 25.57
N ARG A 105 21.39 0.74 24.69
CA ARG A 105 22.15 -0.47 24.33
C ARG A 105 23.36 -0.14 23.46
N ILE A 106 23.19 0.73 22.47
CA ILE A 106 24.27 1.08 21.54
C ILE A 106 25.24 2.10 22.12
N GLY A 107 24.81 2.88 23.14
CA GLY A 107 25.59 3.92 23.80
C GLY A 107 25.45 5.31 23.17
N ASP A 108 25.67 6.36 23.97
CA ASP A 108 25.32 7.75 23.63
C ASP A 108 26.11 8.35 22.44
N ASN A 109 27.26 7.78 22.08
CA ASN A 109 28.13 8.30 21.02
C ASN A 109 27.96 7.59 19.68
N ARG A 110 27.13 6.53 19.63
CA ARG A 110 26.96 5.71 18.43
C ARG A 110 25.69 6.07 17.68
N LYS A 111 25.73 5.93 16.36
CA LYS A 111 24.56 6.13 15.50
C LYS A 111 24.24 4.85 14.76
N LEU A 112 22.96 4.50 14.75
CA LEU A 112 22.44 3.40 13.97
C LEU A 112 21.91 3.96 12.65
N GLU A 113 22.55 3.56 11.56
CA GLU A 113 22.10 3.85 10.20
C GLU A 113 21.42 2.61 9.62
N ILE A 114 20.18 2.77 9.21
CA ILE A 114 19.34 1.72 8.63
C ILE A 114 19.03 2.11 7.20
N THR A 115 19.22 1.18 6.27
CA THR A 115 18.86 1.32 4.85
C THR A 115 17.82 0.27 4.52
N ILE A 116 16.65 0.71 4.06
CA ILE A 116 15.59 -0.18 3.59
C ILE A 116 15.94 -0.56 2.15
N ASP A 117 16.25 -1.83 1.92
CA ASP A 117 16.68 -2.32 0.60
C ASP A 117 15.47 -2.70 -0.26
N ALA A 118 14.47 -3.35 0.36
CA ALA A 118 13.21 -3.71 -0.27
C ALA A 118 12.08 -3.70 0.76
N HIS A 119 10.87 -3.38 0.31
CA HIS A 119 9.65 -3.48 1.11
C HIS A 119 8.46 -3.74 0.17
N PRO A 120 7.35 -4.32 0.66
CA PRO A 120 6.14 -4.41 -0.14
C PRO A 120 5.68 -3.01 -0.52
N SER A 121 5.43 -2.79 -1.80
CA SER A 121 5.22 -1.45 -2.37
C SER A 121 4.01 -1.38 -3.31
N GLY A 122 3.21 -2.44 -3.40
CA GLY A 122 2.07 -2.45 -4.31
C GLY A 122 0.99 -3.47 -3.97
N PHE A 123 -0.13 -3.32 -4.66
CA PHE A 123 -1.28 -4.21 -4.57
C PHE A 123 -2.17 -4.10 -5.81
N GLN A 124 -2.95 -5.13 -6.07
CA GLN A 124 -3.93 -5.17 -7.14
C GLN A 124 -5.35 -5.01 -6.59
N TYR A 125 -6.05 -4.00 -7.07
CA TYR A 125 -7.48 -3.85 -6.86
C TYR A 125 -8.24 -4.53 -8.00
N THR A 126 -9.14 -5.44 -7.66
CA THR A 126 -10.00 -6.15 -8.64
C THR A 126 -11.47 -5.90 -8.31
N ASN A 127 -12.23 -5.50 -9.31
CA ASN A 127 -13.68 -5.46 -9.28
C ASN A 127 -14.24 -6.14 -10.53
N ARG A 128 -14.82 -7.32 -10.35
CA ARG A 128 -15.45 -8.09 -11.42
C ARG A 128 -16.83 -8.55 -11.00
N GLY A 129 -17.71 -8.68 -11.96
CA GLY A 129 -19.03 -9.19 -11.69
C GLY A 129 -19.86 -9.39 -12.94
N SER A 130 -21.06 -9.88 -12.71
CA SER A 130 -22.06 -10.03 -13.75
C SER A 130 -23.46 -9.86 -13.18
N THR A 131 -24.36 -9.44 -14.06
CA THR A 131 -25.79 -9.35 -13.80
C THR A 131 -26.50 -10.11 -14.92
N VAL A 132 -27.28 -11.11 -14.55
CA VAL A 132 -28.20 -11.80 -15.47
C VAL A 132 -29.57 -11.21 -15.25
N ILE A 133 -30.18 -10.71 -16.32
CA ILE A 133 -31.52 -10.12 -16.31
C ILE A 133 -32.47 -11.16 -16.89
N LEU A 134 -33.44 -11.57 -16.08
CA LEU A 134 -34.59 -12.38 -16.49
C LEU A 134 -35.81 -11.46 -16.63
N LEU A 135 -36.83 -11.90 -17.36
CA LEU A 135 -38.03 -11.06 -17.61
C LEU A 135 -38.72 -10.57 -16.33
N VAL A 136 -38.61 -11.31 -15.22
CA VAL A 136 -39.28 -11.02 -13.94
C VAL A 136 -38.33 -10.92 -12.74
N ALA A 137 -37.03 -11.15 -12.95
CA ALA A 137 -36.04 -11.23 -11.88
C ALA A 137 -34.66 -10.87 -12.41
N TYR A 138 -33.69 -10.63 -11.53
CA TYR A 138 -32.30 -10.51 -11.91
C TYR A 138 -31.43 -11.19 -10.87
N SER A 139 -30.26 -11.67 -11.30
CA SER A 139 -29.24 -12.25 -10.42
C SER A 139 -27.94 -11.50 -10.61
N THR A 140 -27.30 -11.12 -9.51
CA THR A 140 -26.00 -10.46 -9.54
C THR A 140 -24.95 -11.36 -8.87
N SER A 141 -23.74 -11.30 -9.40
CA SER A 141 -22.55 -11.88 -8.76
C SER A 141 -21.44 -10.86 -8.88
N SER A 142 -20.93 -10.37 -7.76
CA SER A 142 -19.83 -9.40 -7.73
C SER A 142 -18.71 -9.88 -6.81
N LEU A 143 -17.49 -9.54 -7.20
CA LEU A 143 -16.27 -9.70 -6.40
C LEU A 143 -15.49 -8.40 -6.49
N GLU A 144 -15.35 -7.73 -5.36
CA GLU A 144 -14.40 -6.65 -5.16
C GLU A 144 -13.37 -7.10 -4.14
N ALA A 145 -12.08 -7.02 -4.49
CA ALA A 145 -10.99 -7.52 -3.67
C ALA A 145 -9.72 -6.70 -3.88
N ILE A 146 -8.86 -6.68 -2.86
CA ILE A 146 -7.48 -6.18 -2.95
C ILE A 146 -6.54 -7.35 -2.68
N ILE A 147 -5.57 -7.54 -3.57
CA ILE A 147 -4.58 -8.60 -3.52
C ILE A 147 -3.21 -7.93 -3.34
N PRO A 148 -2.48 -8.19 -2.24
CA PRO A 148 -1.14 -7.65 -2.05
C PRO A 148 -0.21 -8.11 -3.18
N ALA A 149 0.68 -7.24 -3.66
CA ALA A 149 1.67 -7.65 -4.67
C ALA A 149 2.78 -8.55 -4.09
N GLY A 150 2.80 -8.73 -2.77
CA GLY A 150 3.83 -9.46 -2.03
C GLY A 150 5.10 -8.63 -1.81
N GLY A 151 6.14 -9.29 -1.32
CA GLY A 151 7.45 -8.70 -1.04
C GLY A 151 7.69 -8.56 0.46
N ASP A 152 8.88 -8.98 0.88
CA ASP A 152 9.34 -8.93 2.27
C ASP A 152 10.06 -7.61 2.55
N LEU A 153 10.21 -7.28 3.83
CA LEU A 153 11.02 -6.15 4.28
C LEU A 153 12.47 -6.59 4.45
N HIS A 154 13.35 -6.11 3.56
CA HIS A 154 14.79 -6.30 3.63
C HIS A 154 15.45 -5.01 4.08
N VAL A 155 16.30 -5.12 5.09
CA VAL A 155 16.97 -3.98 5.69
C VAL A 155 18.43 -4.29 5.93
N SER A 156 19.30 -3.38 5.54
CA SER A 156 20.72 -3.38 5.90
C SER A 156 20.96 -2.33 6.98
N TYR A 157 21.81 -2.62 7.96
CA TYR A 157 22.14 -1.67 9.01
C TYR A 157 23.65 -1.52 9.20
N ARG A 158 24.03 -0.36 9.73
CA ARG A 158 25.40 -0.02 10.11
C ARG A 158 25.38 0.75 11.42
N LEU A 159 26.12 0.27 12.41
CA LEU A 159 26.41 1.00 13.64
C LEU A 159 27.71 1.77 13.46
N VAL A 160 27.68 3.09 13.62
CA VAL A 160 28.85 3.96 13.52
C VAL A 160 29.20 4.58 14.87
N ASP A 161 30.50 4.72 15.14
CA ASP A 161 31.06 5.44 16.28
C ASP A 161 32.03 6.50 15.71
N GLY A 162 31.58 7.76 15.69
CA GLY A 162 32.21 8.79 14.85
C GLY A 162 32.12 8.44 13.36
N ASP A 163 33.27 8.27 12.70
CA ASP A 163 33.38 7.91 11.28
C ASP A 163 33.67 6.42 11.06
N GLU A 164 33.87 5.64 12.12
CA GLU A 164 34.20 4.22 12.03
C GLU A 164 32.94 3.33 12.11
N SER A 165 32.88 2.32 11.25
CA SER A 165 31.82 1.31 11.25
C SER A 165 32.15 0.22 12.26
N VAL A 166 31.37 0.14 13.33
CA VAL A 166 31.57 -0.81 14.44
C VAL A 166 30.86 -2.14 14.19
N ALA A 167 29.68 -2.09 13.57
CA ALA A 167 28.92 -3.29 13.22
C ALA A 167 28.11 -3.07 11.94
N THR A 168 27.90 -4.15 11.19
CA THR A 168 27.04 -4.16 9.99
C THR A 168 26.30 -5.47 9.93
N GLY A 169 25.06 -5.44 9.44
CA GLY A 169 24.28 -6.65 9.23
C GLY A 169 23.06 -6.39 8.37
N SER A 170 22.21 -7.39 8.29
CA SER A 170 20.97 -7.35 7.51
C SER A 170 19.88 -8.14 8.21
N ALA A 171 18.67 -7.61 8.21
CA ALA A 171 17.50 -8.21 8.83
C ALA A 171 16.39 -8.40 7.78
N LEU A 172 15.56 -9.42 8.00
CA LEU A 172 14.48 -9.79 7.10
C LEU A 172 13.18 -10.00 7.89
N ALA A 173 12.14 -9.25 7.53
CA ALA A 173 10.79 -9.53 8.01
C ALA A 173 9.89 -9.98 6.86
N LEU A 174 9.35 -11.19 6.99
CA LEU A 174 8.43 -11.78 6.03
C LEU A 174 7.09 -11.06 6.05
N ASN A 175 6.51 -10.84 4.86
CA ASN A 175 5.19 -10.25 4.71
C ASN A 175 4.09 -11.30 4.90
N ALA A 176 3.13 -11.01 5.78
CA ALA A 176 1.99 -11.87 6.10
C ALA A 176 0.66 -11.40 5.50
N ASP A 177 0.67 -10.39 4.62
CA ASP A 177 -0.52 -9.85 3.99
C ASP A 177 -1.27 -10.91 3.16
N VAL A 178 -2.60 -10.90 3.29
CA VAL A 178 -3.49 -11.82 2.57
C VAL A 178 -4.53 -11.05 1.75
N PRO A 179 -5.07 -11.64 0.67
CA PRO A 179 -6.12 -11.01 -0.11
C PRO A 179 -7.36 -10.68 0.74
N VAL A 180 -7.85 -9.45 0.62
CA VAL A 180 -9.03 -8.97 1.33
C VAL A 180 -10.19 -8.82 0.35
N ARG A 181 -11.38 -9.28 0.75
CA ARG A 181 -12.62 -9.12 -0.02
C ARG A 181 -13.48 -8.01 0.56
N ASN A 182 -14.08 -7.22 -0.32
CA ASN A 182 -15.10 -6.28 0.08
C ASN A 182 -16.48 -6.95 0.08
N VAL A 183 -17.14 -6.91 1.23
CA VAL A 183 -18.49 -7.49 1.40
C VAL A 183 -19.58 -6.43 1.37
N TRP A 184 -19.27 -5.19 1.78
CA TRP A 184 -20.30 -4.18 2.06
C TRP A 184 -19.83 -2.73 2.11
N LYS A 185 -18.52 -2.47 2.06
CA LYS A 185 -17.97 -1.11 2.12
C LYS A 185 -18.05 -0.45 0.75
N SER A 186 -18.05 0.88 0.69
CA SER A 186 -17.76 1.56 -0.58
C SER A 186 -16.31 1.35 -0.97
N THR A 187 -15.97 1.42 -2.27
CA THR A 187 -14.58 1.27 -2.75
C THR A 187 -13.61 2.16 -1.98
N LYS A 188 -13.95 3.44 -1.74
CA LYS A 188 -13.12 4.34 -0.91
C LYS A 188 -12.87 3.79 0.50
N LYS A 189 -13.93 3.41 1.22
CA LYS A 189 -13.80 2.88 2.60
C LYS A 189 -13.07 1.54 2.62
N PHE A 190 -13.24 0.72 1.57
CA PHE A 190 -12.54 -0.55 1.42
C PHE A 190 -11.05 -0.36 1.15
N THR A 191 -10.67 0.50 0.21
CA THR A 191 -9.27 0.87 -0.06
C THR A 191 -8.61 1.45 1.19
N TRP A 192 -9.27 2.35 1.91
CA TRP A 192 -8.71 2.93 3.14
C TRP A 192 -8.55 1.91 4.26
N PHE A 193 -9.51 1.01 4.41
CA PHE A 193 -9.39 -0.10 5.34
C PHE A 193 -8.17 -0.98 5.03
N TYR A 194 -7.97 -1.32 3.76
CA TYR A 194 -6.79 -2.06 3.32
C TYR A 194 -5.50 -1.29 3.58
N LEU A 195 -5.44 0.01 3.24
CA LEU A 195 -4.25 0.84 3.48
C LEU A 195 -3.89 0.92 4.98
N SER A 196 -4.89 0.94 5.87
CA SER A 196 -4.63 0.86 7.31
C SER A 196 -4.15 -0.53 7.77
N GLN A 197 -4.57 -1.63 7.11
CA GLN A 197 -3.98 -2.95 7.36
C GLN A 197 -2.53 -3.01 6.89
N TYR A 198 -2.26 -2.50 5.69
CA TYR A 198 -0.92 -2.37 5.13
C TYR A 198 -0.01 -1.53 6.03
N GLU A 199 -0.47 -0.39 6.55
CA GLU A 199 0.26 0.40 7.55
C GLU A 199 0.61 -0.42 8.80
N SER A 200 -0.33 -1.21 9.30
CA SER A 200 -0.14 -2.09 10.46
C SER A 200 0.88 -3.18 10.18
N GLU A 201 0.85 -3.77 8.98
CA GLU A 201 1.77 -4.83 8.59
C GLU A 201 3.19 -4.30 8.38
N LEU A 202 3.35 -3.15 7.72
CA LEU A 202 4.64 -2.45 7.66
C LEU A 202 5.18 -2.16 9.06
N ALA A 203 4.33 -1.74 10.00
CA ALA A 203 4.76 -1.46 11.37
C ALA A 203 5.18 -2.73 12.13
N ARG A 204 4.47 -3.85 11.92
CA ARG A 204 4.84 -5.15 12.48
C ARG A 204 6.19 -5.63 11.94
N MET A 205 6.40 -5.55 10.62
CA MET A 205 7.67 -5.92 9.99
C MET A 205 8.83 -5.03 10.45
N ALA A 206 8.61 -3.72 10.54
CA ALA A 206 9.60 -2.80 11.09
C ALA A 206 9.98 -3.17 12.52
N THR A 207 9.00 -3.52 13.37
CA THR A 207 9.27 -3.96 14.75
C THR A 207 10.09 -5.24 14.78
N SER A 208 9.72 -6.23 13.97
CA SER A 208 10.44 -7.51 13.85
C SER A 208 11.89 -7.31 13.43
N VAL A 209 12.15 -6.43 12.46
CA VAL A 209 13.52 -6.08 12.03
C VAL A 209 14.29 -5.39 13.16
N MET A 210 13.68 -4.46 13.88
CA MET A 210 14.35 -3.77 14.98
C MET A 210 14.66 -4.72 16.15
N GLU A 211 13.80 -5.69 16.44
CA GLU A 211 14.04 -6.74 17.43
C GLU A 211 15.24 -7.63 17.04
N GLU A 212 15.33 -8.01 15.76
CA GLU A 212 16.46 -8.78 15.23
C GLU A 212 17.77 -7.99 15.36
N ILE A 213 17.79 -6.73 14.89
CA ILE A 213 18.96 -5.83 15.03
C ILE A 213 19.34 -5.66 16.50
N ALA A 214 18.37 -5.50 17.40
CA ALA A 214 18.62 -5.34 18.84
C ALA A 214 19.17 -6.60 19.53
N GLY A 215 19.01 -7.77 18.91
CA GLY A 215 19.60 -9.04 19.37
C GLY A 215 21.03 -9.24 18.89
N GLU A 216 21.42 -8.59 17.79
CA GLU A 216 22.77 -8.66 17.21
C GLU A 216 23.72 -7.59 17.76
N LEU A 217 23.19 -6.46 18.24
CA LEU A 217 23.92 -5.34 18.85
C LEU A 217 24.10 -5.52 20.37
#